data_AF-A0A6B3EYG2-F1
#
_entry.id   AF-A0A6B3EYG2-F1
#
_cell.length_a   1.000
_cell.length_b   1.000
_cell.length_c   1.000
_cell.angle_alpha   90.00
_cell.angle_beta   90.00
_cell.angle_gamma   90.00
#
_symmetry.space_group_name_H-M   'P 1'
#
loop_
_entity.id
_entity.type
_entity.pdbx_description
1 polymer ?
#
loop_
_entity_poly.entity_id
_entity_poly.type
_entity_poly.pdbx_seq_one_letter_code
_entity_poly.pdbx_strand_id
1 'polypeptide(L)'
;ADGQLATYLAWLIPWGKPVTLLAESPEQLDDAQRELVRVGIDRPAAAATGGPTDWLPEGETPRSFRRATFAELAARPGVTVLDVRRDAERANGWIAGSVHIPVHELPLRIAELPQGEVWVHCAGGMRAAIAASFLDA
;
A
#
# COMPACT_ATOMS: atom_id res chain seq x y z
N ALA A 1 10.71 -11.88 -6.00
CA ALA A 1 9.48 -11.40 -5.33
C ALA A 1 8.45 -12.53 -5.32
N ASP A 2 7.77 -12.78 -4.20
CA ASP A 2 6.90 -13.95 -4.00
C ASP A 2 5.50 -13.82 -4.64
N GLY A 3 5.36 -13.19 -5.81
CA GLY A 3 4.07 -13.06 -6.52
C GLY A 3 3.09 -12.04 -5.92
N GLN A 4 3.52 -11.31 -4.89
CA GLN A 4 2.65 -10.39 -4.16
C GLN A 4 2.50 -9.03 -4.87
N LEU A 5 3.49 -8.59 -5.64
CA LEU A 5 3.46 -7.30 -6.33
C LEU A 5 2.36 -7.28 -7.38
N ALA A 6 2.31 -8.30 -8.26
CA ALA A 6 1.30 -8.40 -9.30
C ALA A 6 -0.12 -8.51 -8.72
N THR A 7 -0.27 -9.22 -7.61
CA THR A 7 -1.57 -9.36 -6.92
C THR A 7 -2.08 -8.01 -6.43
N TYR A 8 -1.27 -7.25 -5.67
CA TYR A 8 -1.72 -5.99 -5.11
C TYR A 8 -1.88 -4.89 -6.16
N LEU A 9 -0.95 -4.81 -7.12
CA LEU A 9 -1.02 -3.80 -8.16
C LEU A 9 -2.28 -3.97 -9.01
N ALA A 10 -2.62 -5.21 -9.38
CA ALA A 10 -3.84 -5.50 -10.14
C ALA A 10 -5.13 -5.15 -9.39
N TRP A 11 -5.12 -5.20 -8.05
CA TRP A 11 -6.27 -4.77 -7.24
C TRP A 11 -6.37 -3.26 -7.08
N LEU A 12 -5.23 -2.57 -6.99
CA LEU A 12 -5.19 -1.17 -6.56
C LEU A 12 -5.14 -0.16 -7.69
N ILE A 13 -4.62 -0.56 -8.85
CA ILE A 13 -4.44 0.34 -9.99
C ILE A 13 -5.56 0.13 -11.01
N PRO A 14 -6.30 1.19 -11.40
CA PRO A 14 -7.31 1.09 -12.45
C PRO A 14 -6.71 0.60 -13.77
N TRP A 15 -7.50 -0.20 -14.49
CA TRP A 15 -7.08 -0.80 -15.76
C TRP A 15 -6.64 0.26 -16.77
N GLY A 16 -5.55 -0.02 -17.49
CA GLY A 16 -5.01 0.86 -18.53
C GLY A 16 -4.26 2.09 -18.01
N LYS A 17 -4.12 2.28 -16.69
CA LYS A 17 -3.27 3.36 -16.17
C LYS A 17 -1.78 3.09 -16.48
N PRO A 18 -1.03 4.10 -16.94
CA PRO A 18 0.42 4.00 -17.07
C PRO A 18 1.06 3.66 -15.72
N VAL A 19 1.97 2.68 -15.72
CA VAL A 19 2.72 2.24 -14.53
C VAL A 19 4.19 2.57 -14.71
N THR A 20 4.79 3.26 -13.74
CA THR A 20 6.25 3.44 -13.65
C THR A 20 6.81 2.50 -12.59
N LEU A 21 7.88 1.77 -12.92
CA LEU A 21 8.55 0.89 -11.97
C LEU A 21 9.79 1.55 -11.38
N LEU A 22 9.92 1.52 -10.07
CA LEU A 22 11.07 2.02 -9.34
C LEU A 22 11.64 0.87 -8.51
N ALA A 23 12.93 0.62 -8.63
CA ALA A 23 13.60 -0.44 -7.87
C ALA A 23 15.06 -0.08 -7.56
N GLU A 24 15.68 -0.78 -6.62
CA GLU A 24 17.07 -0.51 -6.24
C GLU A 24 18.06 -0.97 -7.30
N SER A 25 17.70 -2.00 -8.07
CA SER A 25 18.58 -2.59 -9.07
C SER A 25 17.86 -3.00 -10.36
N PRO A 26 18.58 -3.13 -11.49
CA PRO A 26 18.02 -3.64 -12.73
C PRO A 26 17.41 -5.04 -12.59
N GLU A 27 18.01 -5.91 -11.76
CA GLU A 27 17.52 -7.28 -11.53
C GLU A 27 16.15 -7.27 -10.85
N GLN A 28 15.94 -6.36 -9.89
CA GLN A 28 14.64 -6.18 -9.25
C GLN A 28 13.57 -5.67 -10.24
N LEU A 29 13.93 -4.78 -11.17
CA LEU A 29 13.02 -4.34 -12.23
C LEU A 29 12.61 -5.49 -13.14
N ASP A 30 13.57 -6.30 -13.55
CA ASP A 30 13.37 -7.44 -14.44
C ASP A 30 12.50 -8.52 -13.78
N ASP A 31 12.72 -8.80 -12.50
CA ASP A 31 11.85 -9.67 -11.69
C ASP A 31 10.43 -9.13 -11.55
N ALA A 32 10.28 -7.84 -11.24
CA ALA A 32 8.99 -7.18 -11.12
C ALA A 32 8.22 -7.21 -12.45
N GLN A 33 8.87 -6.91 -13.57
CA GLN A 33 8.26 -6.93 -14.89
C GLN A 33 7.80 -8.34 -15.27
N ARG A 34 8.63 -9.37 -15.05
CA ARG A 34 8.23 -10.77 -15.27
C ARG A 34 7.01 -11.16 -14.45
N GLU A 35 6.90 -10.66 -13.22
CA GLU A 35 5.73 -10.91 -12.38
C GLU A 35 4.47 -10.22 -12.93
N LEU A 36 4.60 -8.97 -13.37
CA LEU A 36 3.51 -8.11 -13.83
C LEU A 36 2.91 -8.50 -15.19
N VAL A 37 3.69 -9.13 -16.07
CA VAL A 37 3.19 -9.72 -17.33
C VAL A 37 2.04 -10.70 -17.06
N ARG A 38 2.06 -11.42 -15.93
CA ARG A 38 1.01 -12.40 -15.57
C ARG A 38 -0.36 -11.77 -15.33
N VAL A 39 -0.41 -10.47 -15.07
CA VAL A 39 -1.64 -9.69 -14.86
C VAL A 39 -1.89 -8.69 -16.00
N GLY A 40 -1.19 -8.84 -17.13
CA GLY A 40 -1.39 -8.03 -18.33
C GLY A 40 -0.66 -6.69 -18.34
N ILE A 41 0.34 -6.50 -17.48
CA ILE A 41 1.20 -5.31 -17.49
C ILE A 41 2.54 -5.69 -18.10
N ASP A 42 2.57 -5.66 -19.43
CA ASP A 42 3.71 -6.16 -20.20
C ASP A 42 4.85 -5.13 -20.33
N ARG A 43 4.46 -3.86 -20.52
CA ARG A 43 5.40 -2.75 -20.73
C ARG A 43 5.04 -1.61 -19.77
N PRO A 44 5.83 -1.40 -18.69
CA PRO A 44 5.67 -0.19 -17.90
C PRO A 44 5.94 1.04 -18.75
N ALA A 45 5.27 2.15 -18.43
CA ALA A 45 5.43 3.41 -19.13
C ALA A 45 6.83 4.01 -18.95
N ALA A 46 7.46 3.76 -17.81
CA ALA A 46 8.84 4.10 -17.51
C ALA A 46 9.41 3.17 -16.43
N ALA A 47 10.73 3.17 -16.28
CA ALA A 47 11.39 2.51 -15.16
C ALA A 47 12.65 3.29 -14.74
N ALA A 48 12.99 3.24 -13.44
CA ALA A 48 14.23 3.80 -12.92
C ALA A 48 14.82 2.90 -11.82
N THR A 49 16.15 2.87 -11.77
CA THR A 49 16.91 2.22 -10.71
C THR A 49 17.50 3.26 -9.76
N GLY A 50 17.58 2.96 -8.46
CA GLY A 50 18.16 3.84 -7.44
C GLY A 50 17.40 3.75 -6.13
N GLY A 51 17.63 4.72 -5.24
CA GLY A 51 16.87 4.89 -4.02
C GLY A 51 15.84 6.02 -4.13
N PRO A 52 14.93 6.15 -3.13
CA PRO A 52 13.93 7.21 -3.09
C PRO A 52 14.48 8.64 -3.26
N THR A 53 15.71 8.90 -2.80
CA THR A 53 16.37 10.21 -2.96
C THR A 53 16.84 10.47 -4.37
N ASP A 54 17.18 9.43 -5.14
CA ASP A 54 17.69 9.56 -6.51
C ASP A 54 16.57 9.87 -7.51
N TRP A 55 15.32 9.61 -7.13
CA TRP A 55 14.15 9.79 -7.98
C TRP A 55 13.47 11.15 -7.80
N LEU A 56 13.93 11.95 -6.85
CA LEU A 56 13.33 13.25 -6.51
C LEU A 56 14.08 14.41 -7.15
N PRO A 57 13.40 15.54 -7.41
CA PRO A 57 14.07 16.78 -7.76
C PRO A 57 15.08 17.23 -6.69
N GLU A 58 16.11 17.98 -7.11
CA GLU A 58 17.12 18.47 -6.21
C GLU A 58 16.52 19.36 -5.11
N GLY A 59 16.86 19.07 -3.85
CA GLY A 59 16.37 19.79 -2.68
C GLY A 59 15.04 19.27 -2.11
N GLU A 60 14.40 18.29 -2.74
CA GLU A 60 13.19 17.65 -2.21
C GLU A 60 13.50 16.47 -1.29
N THR A 61 12.57 16.18 -0.37
CA THR A 61 12.66 15.06 0.56
C THR A 61 11.54 14.04 0.29
N PRO A 62 11.82 12.73 0.41
CA PRO A 62 10.78 11.72 0.24
C PRO A 62 9.65 11.90 1.25
N ARG A 63 8.40 11.82 0.77
CA ARG A 63 7.25 11.66 1.65
C ARG A 63 7.40 10.36 2.44
N SER A 64 6.97 10.39 3.69
CA SER A 64 6.96 9.22 4.57
C SER A 64 5.79 9.32 5.54
N PHE A 65 5.27 8.16 5.95
CA PHE A 65 4.22 8.07 6.95
C PHE A 65 4.76 7.45 8.24
N ARG A 66 4.16 7.85 9.37
CA ARG A 66 4.52 7.34 10.69
C ARG A 66 4.17 5.85 10.81
N ARG A 67 5.05 5.09 11.45
CA ARG A 67 4.75 3.76 11.99
C ARG A 67 4.65 3.84 13.50
N ALA A 68 3.78 3.04 14.11
CA ALA A 68 3.77 2.85 15.55
C ALA A 68 3.28 1.46 15.94
N THR A 69 3.47 1.16 17.21
CA THR A 69 3.03 -0.06 17.88
C THR A 69 1.57 0.04 18.33
N PHE A 70 0.95 -1.11 18.62
CA PHE A 70 -0.39 -1.13 19.22
C PHE A 70 -0.46 -0.48 20.60
N ALA A 71 0.65 -0.50 21.37
CA ALA A 71 0.73 0.20 22.65
C ALA A 71 0.63 1.73 22.47
N GLU A 72 1.33 2.28 21.49
CA GLU A 72 1.24 3.70 21.14
C GLU A 72 -0.15 4.07 20.60
N LEU A 73 -0.77 3.18 19.80
CA LEU A 73 -2.14 3.38 19.33
C LEU A 73 -3.15 3.41 20.49
N ALA A 74 -3.03 2.49 21.45
CA ALA A 74 -3.91 2.41 22.61
C ALA A 74 -3.85 3.68 23.48
N ALA A 75 -2.73 4.40 23.47
CA ALA A 75 -2.57 5.67 24.17
C ALA A 75 -3.20 6.87 23.44
N ARG A 76 -3.78 6.68 22.24
CA ARG A 76 -4.34 7.75 21.40
C ARG A 76 -5.85 7.53 21.14
N PRO A 77 -6.72 7.87 22.11
CA PRO A 77 -8.16 7.73 21.93
C PRO A 77 -8.68 8.69 20.85
N GLY A 78 -9.74 8.28 20.14
CA GLY A 78 -10.44 9.11 19.16
C GLY A 78 -9.82 9.13 17.75
N VAL A 79 -8.76 8.36 17.53
CA VAL A 79 -8.14 8.18 16.20
C VAL A 79 -8.89 7.11 15.41
N THR A 80 -9.05 7.34 14.10
CA THR A 80 -9.62 6.34 13.19
C THR A 80 -8.64 5.19 12.99
N VAL A 81 -9.09 3.97 13.25
CA VAL A 81 -8.32 2.75 12.97
C VAL A 81 -8.94 2.05 11.77
N LEU A 82 -8.13 1.77 10.75
CA LEU A 82 -8.51 1.03 9.55
C LEU A 82 -7.89 -0.38 9.57
N ASP A 83 -8.75 -1.40 9.59
CA ASP A 83 -8.37 -2.79 9.36
C ASP A 83 -8.45 -3.08 7.85
N VAL A 84 -7.33 -3.46 7.22
CA VAL A 84 -7.29 -3.82 5.78
C VAL A 84 -7.15 -5.32 5.52
N ARG A 85 -7.36 -6.16 6.54
CA ARG A 85 -7.37 -7.62 6.39
C ARG A 85 -8.60 -8.09 5.64
N ARG A 86 -8.56 -9.32 5.14
CA ARG A 86 -9.73 -9.97 4.53
C ARG A 86 -10.78 -10.31 5.59
N ASP A 87 -12.03 -10.47 5.18
CA ASP A 87 -13.16 -10.78 6.06
C ASP A 87 -12.91 -12.00 6.94
N ALA A 88 -12.34 -13.06 6.37
CA ALA A 88 -12.04 -14.30 7.10
C ALA A 88 -11.01 -14.10 8.23
N GLU A 89 -10.05 -13.18 8.05
CA GLU A 89 -9.09 -12.84 9.10
C GLU A 89 -9.76 -12.00 10.20
N ARG A 90 -10.66 -11.09 9.83
CA ARG A 90 -11.39 -10.24 10.76
C ARG A 90 -12.40 -11.02 11.60
N ALA A 91 -13.02 -12.05 11.03
CA ALA A 91 -13.97 -12.92 11.73
C ALA A 91 -13.38 -13.57 12.99
N ASN A 92 -12.05 -13.73 13.06
CA ASN A 92 -11.35 -14.29 14.22
C ASN A 92 -11.00 -13.26 15.31
N GLY A 93 -11.43 -12.01 15.15
CA GLY A 93 -11.20 -10.92 16.10
C GLY A 93 -10.71 -9.64 15.41
N TRP A 94 -11.07 -8.49 16.01
CA TRP A 94 -10.75 -7.16 15.48
C TRP A 94 -10.60 -6.12 16.59
N ILE A 95 -10.04 -4.97 16.25
CA ILE A 95 -9.91 -3.82 17.15
C ILE A 95 -11.29 -3.15 17.29
N ALA A 96 -11.81 -3.03 18.50
CA ALA A 96 -13.11 -2.42 18.74
C ALA A 96 -13.16 -0.98 18.17
N GLY A 97 -14.22 -0.66 17.44
CA GLY A 97 -14.40 0.65 16.79
C GLY A 97 -13.59 0.86 15.50
N SER A 98 -12.84 -0.15 15.01
CA SER A 98 -12.13 -0.01 13.74
C SER A 98 -13.09 -0.03 12.54
N VAL A 99 -12.79 0.81 11.56
CA VAL A 99 -13.33 0.73 10.20
C VAL A 99 -12.66 -0.43 9.48
N HIS A 100 -13.40 -1.15 8.65
CA HIS A 100 -12.86 -2.30 7.93
C HIS A 100 -13.17 -2.19 6.45
N ILE A 101 -12.08 -2.16 5.68
CA ILE A 101 -12.10 -2.14 4.23
C ILE A 101 -10.95 -3.04 3.80
N PRO A 102 -11.20 -4.27 3.35
CA PRO A 102 -10.15 -5.14 2.82
C PRO A 102 -9.32 -4.41 1.77
N VAL A 103 -7.99 -4.61 1.76
CA VAL A 103 -7.07 -3.84 0.91
C VAL A 103 -7.47 -3.81 -0.58
N HIS A 104 -8.07 -4.89 -1.09
CA HIS A 104 -8.50 -5.01 -2.49
C HIS A 104 -9.77 -4.22 -2.82
N GLU A 105 -10.54 -3.81 -1.83
CA GLU A 105 -11.74 -2.97 -1.99
C GLU A 105 -11.45 -1.49 -1.74
N LEU A 106 -10.25 -1.17 -1.20
CA LEU A 106 -9.88 0.16 -0.77
C LEU A 106 -10.07 1.25 -1.84
N PRO A 107 -9.70 1.05 -3.12
CA PRO A 107 -9.90 2.06 -4.16
C PRO A 107 -11.37 2.44 -4.37
N LEU A 108 -12.29 1.50 -4.12
CA LEU A 108 -13.73 1.70 -4.33
C LEU A 108 -14.43 2.27 -3.10
N ARG A 109 -13.85 2.04 -1.92
CA ARG A 109 -14.49 2.32 -0.62
C ARG A 109 -13.78 3.38 0.20
N ILE A 110 -12.75 4.04 -0.34
CA ILE A 110 -11.97 5.07 0.35
C ILE A 110 -12.83 6.20 0.92
N ALA A 111 -13.94 6.54 0.25
CA ALA A 111 -14.88 7.58 0.69
C ALA A 111 -15.64 7.24 1.98
N GLU A 112 -15.61 5.97 2.43
CA GLU A 112 -16.18 5.55 3.71
C GLU A 112 -15.30 5.94 4.91
N LEU A 113 -14.04 6.34 4.67
CA LEU A 113 -13.13 6.73 5.73
C LEU A 113 -13.49 8.11 6.29
N PRO A 114 -13.56 8.25 7.63
CA PRO A 114 -13.61 9.56 8.25
C PRO A 114 -12.43 10.45 7.83
N GLN A 115 -12.68 11.75 7.74
CA GLN A 115 -11.62 12.73 7.53
C GLN A 115 -10.68 12.78 8.76
N GLY A 116 -9.39 13.03 8.52
CA GLY A 116 -8.39 13.20 9.58
C GLY A 116 -7.34 12.08 9.63
N GLU A 117 -6.70 11.93 10.79
CA GLU A 117 -5.63 10.94 11.00
C GLU A 117 -6.19 9.51 10.98
N VAL A 118 -5.65 8.66 10.10
CA VAL A 118 -6.03 7.25 9.95
C VAL A 118 -4.84 6.34 10.27
N TRP A 119 -5.05 5.40 11.18
CA TRP A 119 -4.08 4.37 11.55
C TRP A 119 -4.45 3.04 10.89
N VAL A 120 -3.63 2.60 9.94
CA VAL A 120 -3.90 1.39 9.17
C VAL A 120 -3.20 0.19 9.78
N HIS A 121 -3.88 -0.94 9.92
CA HIS A 121 -3.28 -2.19 10.34
C HIS A 121 -3.72 -3.38 9.48
N CYS A 122 -2.88 -4.41 9.46
CA CYS A 122 -3.22 -5.72 8.93
C CYS A 122 -2.64 -6.83 9.83
N ALA A 123 -2.49 -8.06 9.34
CA ALA A 123 -1.91 -9.14 10.14
C ALA A 123 -0.38 -9.00 10.34
N GLY A 124 0.34 -8.48 9.35
CA GLY A 124 1.81 -8.50 9.32
C GLY A 124 2.47 -7.22 8.78
N GLY A 125 1.74 -6.10 8.74
CA GLY A 125 2.25 -4.80 8.31
C GLY A 125 2.26 -4.54 6.80
N MET A 126 2.59 -5.51 5.95
CA MET A 126 2.78 -5.25 4.50
C MET A 126 1.54 -4.63 3.83
N ARG A 127 0.35 -5.23 3.99
CA ARG A 127 -0.90 -4.67 3.42
C ARG A 127 -1.25 -3.30 4.00
N ALA A 128 -0.87 -3.04 5.26
CA ALA A 128 -1.09 -1.76 5.89
C ALA A 128 -0.16 -0.68 5.29
N ALA A 129 1.09 -1.02 4.99
CA ALA A 129 2.02 -0.11 4.32
C ALA A 129 1.56 0.22 2.89
N ILE A 130 1.07 -0.77 2.14
CA ILE A 130 0.50 -0.56 0.80
C ILE A 130 -0.73 0.36 0.88
N ALA A 131 -1.67 0.07 1.79
CA ALA A 131 -2.85 0.89 2.00
C ALA A 131 -2.51 2.31 2.47
N ALA A 132 -1.56 2.48 3.40
CA ALA A 132 -1.11 3.79 3.86
C ALA A 132 -0.49 4.61 2.70
N SER A 133 0.36 3.98 1.88
CA SER A 133 0.90 4.63 0.67
C SER A 133 -0.19 5.03 -0.32
N PHE A 134 -1.26 4.26 -0.43
CA PHE A 134 -2.40 4.57 -1.30
C PHE A 134 -3.23 5.74 -0.76
N LEU A 135 -3.40 5.83 0.56
CA LEU A 135 -4.16 6.90 1.23
C LEU A 135 -3.39 8.24 1.25
N ASP A 136 -2.05 8.20 1.26
CA ASP A 136 -1.19 9.39 1.28
C ASP A 136 -0.87 9.95 -0.13
N ALA A 137 -1.16 9.15 -1.18
CA ALA A 137 -0.81 9.46 -2.58
C ALA A 137 -1.50 10.73 -3.10
#